data_AF-A0A6L6IVZ6-F1
#
_entry.id   AF-A0A6L6IVZ6-F1
#
_cell.length_a   1.000
_cell.length_b   1.000
_cell.length_c   1.000
_cell.angle_alpha   90.00
_cell.angle_beta   90.00
_cell.angle_gamma   90.00
#
_symmetry.space_group_name_H-M   'P 1'
#
loop_
_entity.id
_entity.type
_entity.pdbx_description
1 polymer ?
#
loop_
_entity_poly.entity_id
_entity_poly.type
_entity_poly.pdbx_seq_one_letter_code
_entity_poly.pdbx_strand_id
1 'polypeptide(L)'
;MGKIKRRLQHLRQPVRPRLIPPVKGWDEDLPDSADELRTPPQLLYVNEINDIWMEIPRYVNHGWSGLWFINIVLLFCFFGYCYFLLIPSIIFNVFIGIAEFILSLSFVVFWFRIILFEPRGAPLRFNR
;
A
#
# COMPACT_ATOMS: atom_id res chain seq x y z
N MET A 1 10.56 -37.88 -32.96
CA MET A 1 10.62 -38.12 -31.50
C MET A 1 11.66 -37.26 -30.72
N GLY A 2 12.31 -36.25 -31.32
CA GLY A 2 13.41 -35.51 -30.64
C GLY A 2 13.03 -34.25 -29.84
N LYS A 3 11.85 -33.66 -30.07
CA LYS A 3 11.47 -32.37 -29.44
C LYS A 3 10.82 -32.53 -28.05
N ILE A 4 10.22 -33.69 -27.76
CA ILE A 4 9.56 -33.99 -26.47
C ILE A 4 10.60 -34.20 -25.36
N LYS A 5 11.74 -34.85 -25.67
CA LYS A 5 12.85 -35.03 -24.72
C LYS A 5 13.49 -33.71 -24.26
N ARG A 6 13.56 -32.68 -25.12
CA ARG A 6 14.11 -31.36 -24.74
C ARG A 6 13.20 -30.59 -23.77
N ARG A 7 11.88 -30.75 -23.85
CA ARG A 7 10.95 -30.14 -22.87
C ARG A 7 10.99 -30.85 -21.51
N LEU A 8 11.19 -32.17 -21.51
CA LEU A 8 11.37 -32.95 -20.28
C LEU A 8 12.71 -32.67 -19.59
N GLN A 9 13.77 -32.30 -20.32
CA GLN A 9 15.06 -31.92 -19.72
C GLN A 9 15.06 -30.56 -19.02
N HIS A 10 14.06 -29.71 -19.29
CA HIS A 10 13.85 -28.48 -18.53
C HIS A 10 13.04 -28.71 -17.24
N LEU A 11 12.83 -29.98 -16.86
CA LEU A 11 12.38 -30.34 -15.53
C LEU A 11 13.58 -30.38 -14.59
N ARG A 12 13.49 -29.53 -13.55
CA ARG A 12 14.20 -29.63 -12.28
C ARG A 12 15.71 -29.44 -12.36
N GLN A 13 16.14 -28.21 -12.69
CA GLN A 13 17.35 -27.74 -12.03
C GLN A 13 17.02 -27.61 -10.54
N PRO A 14 17.82 -28.20 -9.63
CA PRO A 14 17.64 -27.95 -8.21
C PRO A 14 17.81 -26.45 -7.95
N VAL A 15 16.82 -25.83 -7.31
CA VAL A 15 16.92 -24.43 -6.91
C VAL A 15 18.16 -24.32 -6.03
N ARG A 16 19.10 -23.44 -6.39
CA ARG A 16 20.30 -23.20 -5.60
C ARG A 16 20.16 -21.84 -4.94
N PRO A 17 20.54 -21.71 -3.65
CA PRO A 17 20.55 -20.43 -3.00
C PRO A 17 21.59 -19.55 -3.68
N ARG A 18 21.23 -18.28 -3.93
CA ARG A 18 22.16 -17.29 -4.49
C ARG A 18 23.21 -16.83 -3.48
N LEU A 19 22.92 -16.96 -2.18
CA LEU A 19 23.80 -16.56 -1.09
C LEU A 19 24.74 -17.69 -0.67
N ILE A 20 25.99 -17.34 -0.39
CA ILE A 20 27.02 -18.24 0.13
C ILE A 20 27.62 -17.58 1.39
N PRO A 21 27.39 -18.14 2.60
CA PRO A 21 26.53 -19.29 2.89
C PRO A 21 25.03 -18.97 2.72
N PRO A 22 24.19 -19.98 2.46
CA PRO A 22 22.74 -19.80 2.40
C PRO A 22 22.14 -19.42 3.77
N VAL A 23 21.04 -18.66 3.74
CA VAL A 23 20.25 -18.34 4.94
C VAL A 23 19.54 -19.60 5.42
N LYS A 24 19.51 -19.84 6.74
CA LYS A 24 18.82 -21.00 7.33
C LYS A 24 17.31 -20.94 7.00
N GLY A 25 16.76 -22.01 6.42
CA GLY A 25 15.34 -22.12 6.04
C GLY A 25 14.97 -21.51 4.67
N TRP A 26 15.94 -21.17 3.83
CA TRP A 26 15.69 -20.59 2.49
C TRP A 26 14.85 -21.49 1.56
N ASP A 27 14.87 -22.79 1.81
CA ASP A 27 14.14 -23.82 1.07
C ASP A 27 12.67 -23.90 1.46
N GLU A 28 12.33 -23.58 2.72
CA GLU A 28 10.95 -23.56 3.24
C GLU A 28 10.12 -22.40 2.66
N ASP A 29 10.79 -21.31 2.27
CA ASP A 29 10.17 -20.14 1.62
C ASP A 29 9.85 -20.35 0.13
N LEU A 30 10.37 -21.42 -0.48
CA LEU A 30 10.09 -21.70 -1.88
C LEU A 30 8.66 -22.25 -2.01
N PRO A 31 7.86 -21.75 -2.96
CA PRO A 31 6.56 -22.34 -3.22
C PRO A 31 6.77 -23.80 -3.62
N ASP A 32 6.01 -24.69 -3.00
CA ASP A 32 5.99 -26.09 -3.41
C ASP A 32 5.65 -26.13 -4.88
N SER A 33 6.55 -26.70 -5.68
CA SER A 33 6.47 -26.72 -7.14
C SER A 33 5.21 -27.38 -7.73
N ALA A 34 4.32 -27.88 -6.87
CA ALA A 34 3.08 -28.57 -7.18
C ALA A 34 1.80 -27.74 -6.95
N ASP A 35 1.87 -26.57 -6.30
CA ASP A 35 0.68 -25.77 -6.06
C ASP A 35 0.31 -24.95 -7.30
N GLU A 36 -0.83 -25.28 -7.91
CA GLU A 36 -1.48 -24.40 -8.88
C GLU A 36 -1.79 -23.07 -8.20
N LEU A 37 -1.19 -21.99 -8.70
CA LEU A 37 -1.51 -20.63 -8.31
C LEU A 37 -3.02 -20.39 -8.52
N ARG A 38 -3.81 -20.46 -7.44
CA ARG A 38 -5.27 -20.28 -7.46
C ARG A 38 -5.71 -18.91 -8.00
N THR A 39 -4.80 -17.96 -8.07
CA THR A 39 -4.99 -16.64 -8.64
C THR A 39 -3.88 -16.35 -9.64
N PRO A 40 -4.19 -15.81 -10.84
CA PRO A 40 -3.14 -15.38 -11.76
C PRO A 40 -2.28 -14.31 -11.06
N PRO A 41 -0.94 -14.40 -11.13
CA PRO A 41 -0.09 -13.34 -10.63
C PRO A 41 -0.47 -12.05 -11.35
N GLN A 42 -0.91 -11.04 -10.61
CA GLN A 42 -1.13 -9.71 -11.16
C GLN A 42 0.25 -9.14 -11.53
N LEU A 43 0.60 -9.24 -12.82
CA LEU A 43 1.76 -8.59 -13.39
C LEU A 43 1.52 -7.07 -13.35
N LEU A 44 2.15 -6.40 -12.39
CA LEU A 44 2.47 -4.97 -12.55
C LEU A 44 3.50 -4.89 -13.68
N TYR A 45 3.04 -4.54 -14.88
CA TYR A 45 3.92 -4.42 -16.04
C TYR A 45 4.81 -3.19 -15.87
N VAL A 46 6.06 -3.44 -15.49
CA VAL A 46 7.08 -2.41 -15.45
C VAL A 46 7.67 -2.32 -16.86
N ASN A 47 7.39 -1.23 -17.58
CA ASN A 47 7.92 -1.03 -18.94
C ASN A 47 9.45 -0.93 -18.95
N GLU A 48 10.07 -0.49 -17.86
CA GLU A 48 11.50 -0.20 -17.80
C GLU A 48 12.04 -0.42 -16.38
N ILE A 49 13.14 -1.17 -16.23
CA ILE A 49 13.84 -1.31 -14.95
C ILE A 49 14.63 -0.01 -14.72
N ASN A 50 13.95 0.99 -14.17
CA ASN A 50 14.55 2.26 -13.81
C ASN A 50 14.98 2.21 -12.33
N ASP A 51 16.02 2.94 -11.94
CA ASP A 51 16.41 3.11 -10.53
C ASP A 51 15.37 3.94 -9.73
N ILE A 52 14.20 4.20 -10.34
CA ILE A 52 13.04 4.83 -9.74
C ILE A 52 12.28 3.74 -8.98
N TRP A 53 12.12 3.95 -7.67
CA TRP A 53 11.39 3.06 -6.78
C TRP A 53 9.93 2.94 -7.21
N MET A 54 9.43 1.71 -7.32
CA MET A 54 7.99 1.46 -7.53
C MET A 54 7.29 1.37 -6.18
N GLU A 55 6.46 2.36 -5.87
CA GLU A 55 5.57 2.32 -4.70
C GLU A 55 4.37 1.43 -5.01
N ILE A 56 4.44 0.16 -4.58
CA ILE A 56 3.26 -0.70 -4.51
C ILE A 56 2.57 -0.42 -3.16
N PRO A 57 1.29 -0.03 -3.13
CA PRO A 57 0.58 0.16 -1.87
C PRO A 57 0.53 -1.16 -1.11
N ARG A 58 1.09 -1.19 0.10
CA ARG A 58 1.07 -2.37 0.97
C ARG A 58 -0.03 -2.17 2.00
N TYR A 59 -1.01 -3.07 2.00
CA TYR A 59 -2.05 -3.08 3.04
C TYR A 59 -1.49 -3.77 4.29
N VAL A 60 -0.96 -2.98 5.25
CA VAL A 60 -0.45 -3.50 6.53
C VAL A 60 -1.41 -3.07 7.64
N ASN A 61 -1.93 -4.04 8.38
CA ASN A 61 -3.10 -3.84 9.25
C ASN A 61 -2.74 -3.41 10.69
N HIS A 62 -1.48 -3.09 10.99
CA HIS A 62 -1.00 -3.01 12.38
C HIS A 62 -1.40 -1.71 13.14
N GLY A 63 -1.69 -0.61 12.43
CA GLY A 63 -2.11 0.67 13.03
C GLY A 63 -3.55 1.11 12.71
N TRP A 64 -4.29 0.28 11.97
CA TRP A 64 -5.52 0.72 11.29
C TRP A 64 -6.65 1.10 12.26
N SER A 65 -6.93 0.30 13.30
CA SER A 65 -8.09 0.55 14.17
C SER A 65 -8.01 1.85 14.97
N GLY A 66 -6.83 2.18 15.51
CA GLY A 66 -6.61 3.43 16.26
C GLY A 66 -6.71 4.67 15.37
N LEU A 67 -6.12 4.60 14.18
CA LEU A 67 -6.20 5.71 13.22
C LEU A 67 -7.64 5.91 12.73
N TRP A 68 -8.38 4.83 12.44
CA TRP A 68 -9.81 4.90 12.09
C TRP A 68 -10.63 5.56 13.19
N PHE A 69 -10.42 5.20 14.45
CA PHE A 69 -11.11 5.83 15.57
C PHE A 69 -10.83 7.34 15.62
N ILE A 70 -9.56 7.75 15.51
CA ILE A 70 -9.18 9.17 15.49
C ILE A 70 -9.86 9.91 14.33
N ASN A 71 -9.91 9.30 13.14
CA ASN A 71 -10.52 9.91 11.96
C ASN A 71 -12.04 10.06 12.08
N ILE A 72 -12.72 9.07 12.66
CA ILE A 72 -14.17 9.15 12.92
C ILE A 72 -14.48 10.26 13.93
N VAL A 73 -13.69 10.35 15.01
CA VAL A 73 -13.82 11.43 16.00
C VAL A 73 -13.58 12.80 15.34
N LEU A 74 -12.52 12.92 14.53
CA LEU A 74 -12.20 14.14 13.79
C LEU A 74 -13.34 14.55 12.85
N LEU A 75 -13.94 13.58 12.15
CA LEU A 75 -15.09 13.82 11.27
C LEU A 75 -16.29 14.35 12.05
N PHE A 76 -16.56 13.81 13.25
CA PHE A 76 -17.64 14.30 14.12
C PHE A 76 -17.37 15.73 14.60
N CYS A 77 -16.13 16.04 14.98
CA CYS A 77 -15.71 17.40 15.32
C CYS A 77 -15.89 18.36 14.14
N PHE A 78 -15.57 17.93 12.92
CA PHE A 78 -15.76 18.73 11.71
C PHE A 78 -17.24 19.04 11.44
N PHE A 79 -18.14 18.06 11.60
CA PHE A 79 -19.58 18.32 11.49
C PHE A 79 -20.08 19.29 12.56
N GLY A 80 -19.60 19.15 13.81
CA GLY A 80 -19.91 20.10 14.88
C GLY A 80 -19.43 21.52 14.57
N TYR A 81 -18.23 21.65 13.99
CA TYR A 81 -17.69 22.92 13.51
C TYR A 81 -18.54 23.51 12.37
N CYS A 82 -18.94 22.71 11.38
CA CYS A 82 -19.84 23.16 10.31
C CYS A 82 -21.17 23.67 10.87
N TYR A 83 -21.74 23.00 11.87
CA TYR A 83 -22.94 23.48 12.55
C TYR A 83 -22.72 24.80 13.29
N PHE A 84 -21.58 24.94 13.96
CA PHE A 84 -21.19 26.18 14.64
C PHE A 84 -21.09 27.35 13.66
N LEU A 85 -20.53 27.13 12.46
CA LEU A 85 -20.46 28.16 11.42
C LEU A 85 -21.82 28.66 10.92
N LEU A 86 -22.89 27.88 11.09
CA LEU A 86 -24.26 28.30 10.71
C LEU A 86 -24.90 29.26 11.71
N ILE A 87 -24.32 29.41 12.91
CA ILE A 87 -24.86 30.31 13.92
C ILE A 87 -24.68 31.76 13.45
N PRO A 88 -25.77 32.55 13.35
CA PRO A 88 -25.69 33.97 13.00
C PRO A 88 -24.78 34.68 13.99
N SER A 89 -23.90 35.58 13.50
CA SER A 89 -22.87 36.33 14.26
C SER A 89 -21.50 35.66 14.44
N ILE A 90 -21.31 34.41 14.03
CA ILE A 90 -20.00 33.74 14.15
C ILE A 90 -19.08 34.12 12.99
N ILE A 91 -19.62 34.13 11.78
CA ILE A 91 -18.86 34.53 10.59
C ILE A 91 -18.89 36.05 10.47
N PHE A 92 -17.80 36.69 10.88
CA PHE A 92 -17.63 38.14 10.73
C PHE A 92 -17.42 38.56 9.26
N ASN A 93 -16.78 37.70 8.48
CA ASN A 93 -16.51 37.92 7.06
C ASN A 93 -16.65 36.58 6.30
N VAL A 94 -17.48 36.57 5.26
CA VAL A 94 -17.77 35.38 4.45
C VAL A 94 -16.51 34.79 3.82
N PHE A 95 -15.57 35.63 3.36
CA PHE A 95 -14.31 35.15 2.77
C PHE A 95 -13.42 34.44 3.80
N ILE A 96 -13.39 34.95 5.03
CA ILE A 96 -12.64 34.32 6.13
C ILE A 96 -13.29 32.99 6.48
N GLY A 97 -14.62 32.93 6.61
CA GLY A 97 -15.35 31.69 6.90
C GLY A 97 -15.15 30.62 5.81
N ILE A 98 -15.13 31.00 4.53
CA ILE A 98 -14.82 30.08 3.43
C ILE A 98 -13.38 29.56 3.52
N ALA A 99 -12.41 30.43 3.80
CA ALA A 99 -11.01 30.02 3.93
C ALA A 99 -10.81 29.04 5.10
N GLU A 100 -11.41 29.33 6.26
CA GLU A 100 -11.37 28.46 7.45
C GLU A 100 -12.06 27.12 7.19
N PHE A 101 -13.19 27.12 6.46
CA PHE A 101 -13.87 25.88 6.05
C PHE A 101 -12.98 25.02 5.14
N ILE A 102 -12.37 25.61 4.11
CA ILE A 102 -11.48 24.89 3.18
C ILE A 102 -10.28 24.30 3.93
N LEU A 103 -9.69 25.07 4.85
CA LEU A 103 -8.55 24.62 5.65
C LEU A 103 -8.95 23.45 6.55
N SER A 104 -10.09 23.56 7.24
CA SER A 104 -10.61 22.51 8.12
C SER A 104 -10.95 21.23 7.34
N LEU A 105 -11.60 21.37 6.18
CA LEU A 105 -11.90 20.25 5.30
C LEU A 105 -10.62 19.57 4.79
N SER A 106 -9.63 20.37 4.38
CA SER A 106 -8.34 19.87 3.90
C SER A 106 -7.60 19.09 4.99
N PHE A 107 -7.69 19.54 6.24
CA PHE A 107 -7.13 18.82 7.39
C PHE A 107 -7.80 17.46 7.61
N VAL A 108 -9.13 17.39 7.55
CA VAL A 108 -9.87 16.12 7.67
C VAL A 108 -9.48 15.17 6.53
N VAL A 109 -9.49 15.64 5.28
CA VAL A 109 -9.12 14.85 4.10
C VAL A 109 -7.69 14.32 4.21
N PHE A 110 -6.75 15.12 4.75
CA PHE A 110 -5.37 14.70 4.96
C PHE A 110 -5.27 13.50 5.91
N TRP A 111 -6.00 13.49 7.02
CA TRP A 111 -6.00 12.36 7.96
C TRP A 111 -6.59 11.09 7.35
N PHE A 112 -7.65 11.21 6.55
CA PHE A 112 -8.20 10.07 5.82
C PHE A 112 -7.22 9.55 4.77
N ARG A 113 -6.48 10.45 4.11
CA ARG A 113 -5.43 10.06 3.17
C ARG A 113 -4.34 9.23 3.85
N ILE A 114 -3.91 9.56 5.06
CA ILE A 114 -2.90 8.78 5.80
C ILE A 114 -3.38 7.34 6.06
N ILE A 115 -4.65 7.15 6.41
CA ILE A 115 -5.22 5.80 6.61
C ILE A 115 -5.27 5.02 5.30
N LEU A 116 -5.79 5.64 4.25
CA LEU A 116 -6.02 4.98 2.97
C LEU A 116 -4.72 4.73 2.20
N PHE A 117 -3.70 5.55 2.44
CA PHE A 117 -2.41 5.53 1.74
C PHE A 117 -1.27 5.62 2.76
N GLU A 118 -1.00 4.53 3.46
CA GLU A 118 0.12 4.45 4.40
C GLU A 118 1.48 4.54 3.65
N PRO A 119 2.36 5.50 3.99
CA PRO A 119 3.69 5.59 3.39
C PRO A 119 4.58 4.43 3.89
N ARG A 120 5.26 3.76 2.96
CA ARG A 120 6.08 2.59 3.29
C ARG A 120 7.40 3.01 3.93
N GLY A 121 7.77 2.39 5.06
CA GLY A 121 9.06 2.63 5.73
C GLY A 121 10.29 2.06 5.02
N ALA A 122 10.12 1.17 4.03
CA ALA A 122 11.23 0.58 3.27
C ALA A 122 10.89 0.47 1.78
N PRO A 123 11.77 0.91 0.87
CA PRO A 123 11.55 0.78 -0.56
C PRO A 123 11.51 -0.70 -1.01
N LEU A 124 10.75 -0.99 -2.07
CA LEU A 124 10.71 -2.34 -2.68
C LEU A 124 12.00 -2.51 -3.47
N ARG A 125 12.95 -3.26 -2.92
CA ARG A 125 14.14 -3.66 -3.67
C ARG A 125 13.72 -4.81 -4.58
N PHE A 126 13.71 -4.58 -5.89
CA PHE A 126 13.65 -5.68 -6.84
C PHE A 126 14.86 -6.57 -6.59
N ASN A 127 14.61 -7.87 -6.38
CA ASN A 127 15.65 -8.86 -6.24
C ASN A 127 16.36 -8.95 -7.60
N ARG A 128 17.57 -8.39 -7.73
CA ARG A 128 18.44 -8.58 -8.90
C ARG A 128 19.04 -9.98 -8.84
#